data_AF-A0A8S9PUK2-F1
#
_entry.id   AF-A0A8S9PUK2-F1
#
_cell.length_a   1.000
_cell.length_b   1.000
_cell.length_c   1.000
_cell.angle_alpha   90.00
_cell.angle_beta   90.00
_cell.angle_gamma   90.00
#
_symmetry.space_group_name_H-M   'P 1'
#
loop_
_entity.id
_entity.type
_entity.pdbx_description
1 polymer ?
#
loop_
_entity_poly.entity_id
_entity_poly.type
_entity_poly.pdbx_seq_one_letter_code
_entity_poly.pdbx_strand_id
1 'polypeptide(L)' 'IPHLRPAEYKRSRLSRNRRTVNRAYGGVLSALAVRERIVRAFLVEEQKIVKKVLKLQKAKEKVAPRS' A
#
# COMPACT_ATOMS: atom_id res chain seq x y z
N ILE A 1 20.09 1.14 6.34
CA ILE A 1 20.85 1.14 5.06
C ILE A 1 21.95 2.17 5.25
N PRO A 2 23.22 1.83 5.02
CA PRO A 2 24.34 2.69 5.41
C PRO A 2 24.42 3.95 4.53
N HIS A 3 24.58 5.14 5.10
CA HIS A 3 24.74 6.36 4.31
C HIS A 3 26.19 6.45 3.80
N LEU A 4 26.39 6.11 2.53
CA LEU A 4 27.69 6.03 1.86
C LEU A 4 27.67 6.81 0.54
N ARG A 5 28.83 7.09 -0.05
CA ARG A 5 28.89 7.71 -1.39
C ARG A 5 28.36 6.73 -2.45
N PRO A 6 27.79 7.21 -3.56
CA PRO A 6 27.24 6.33 -4.60
C PRO A 6 28.23 5.29 -5.13
N ALA A 7 29.51 5.63 -5.23
CA ALA A 7 30.56 4.71 -5.67
C ALA A 7 30.79 3.52 -4.72
N GLU A 8 30.44 3.65 -3.43
CA GLU A 8 30.62 2.64 -2.40
C GLU A 8 29.46 1.64 -2.36
N TYR A 9 28.30 2.02 -2.91
CA TYR A 9 27.14 1.14 -3.09
C TYR A 9 27.29 0.12 -4.23
N LYS A 10 28.39 0.19 -4.99
CA LYS A 10 28.71 -0.76 -6.07
C LYS A 10 28.70 -2.20 -5.55
N ARG A 11 28.18 -3.12 -6.37
CA ARG A 11 28.00 -4.53 -6.02
C ARG A 11 29.30 -5.26 -5.67
N SER A 12 30.44 -4.81 -6.20
CA SER A 12 31.77 -5.34 -5.89
C SER A 12 32.27 -4.95 -4.49
N ARG A 13 31.77 -3.85 -3.91
CA ARG A 13 32.21 -3.35 -2.59
C ARG A 13 31.21 -3.66 -1.48
N LEU A 14 29.92 -3.77 -1.81
CA LEU A 14 28.87 -3.98 -0.83
C LEU A 14 27.90 -5.08 -1.25
N SER A 15 27.76 -6.09 -0.40
CA SER A 15 26.83 -7.20 -0.57
C SER A 15 25.36 -6.71 -0.60
N ARG A 16 24.45 -7.55 -1.10
CA ARG A 16 23.02 -7.19 -1.23
C ARG A 16 22.36 -6.97 0.13
N ASN A 17 22.58 -7.87 1.09
CA ASN A 17 21.99 -7.80 2.43
C ASN A 17 22.33 -6.50 3.19
N ARG A 18 23.47 -5.86 2.87
CA ARG A 18 23.86 -4.56 3.46
C ARG A 18 23.21 -3.35 2.77
N ARG A 19 22.64 -3.53 1.57
CA ARG A 19 22.04 -2.47 0.74
C ARG A 19 20.52 -2.52 0.68
N THR A 20 19.89 -3.55 1.24
CA THR A 20 18.44 -3.75 1.15
C THR A 20 17.88 -4.23 2.47
N VAL A 21 16.59 -3.99 2.69
CA VAL A 21 15.83 -4.64 3.77
C VAL A 21 14.81 -5.57 3.14
N ASN A 22 14.64 -6.78 3.68
CA ASN A 22 13.71 -7.77 3.14
C ASN A 22 12.25 -7.46 3.56
N ARG A 23 11.69 -6.38 3.01
CA ARG A 23 10.28 -5.99 3.13
C ARG A 23 9.85 -5.16 1.92
N ALA A 24 8.55 -4.97 1.72
CA ALA A 24 8.03 -4.02 0.73
C ALA A 24 8.61 -2.61 0.96
N TYR A 25 9.05 -1.96 -0.13
CA TYR A 25 9.73 -0.65 -0.10
C TYR A 25 10.96 -0.58 0.83
N GLY A 26 11.61 -1.73 1.09
CA GLY A 26 12.79 -1.81 1.93
C GLY A 26 13.93 -0.94 1.41
N GLY A 27 14.47 -0.08 2.27
CA GLY A 27 15.52 0.86 1.89
C GLY A 27 15.05 2.18 1.28
N VAL A 28 13.76 2.30 0.98
CA VAL A 28 13.14 3.52 0.44
C VAL A 28 12.25 4.18 1.49
N LEU A 29 11.41 3.40 2.17
CA LEU A 29 10.46 3.89 3.17
C LEU A 29 10.76 3.31 4.56
N SER A 30 10.42 4.08 5.60
CA SER A 30 10.43 3.61 6.99
C SER A 30 9.35 2.53 7.20
N ALA A 31 9.50 1.71 8.25
CA ALA A 31 8.54 0.65 8.54
C ALA A 31 7.12 1.20 8.83
N LEU A 32 7.05 2.34 9.53
CA LEU A 32 5.78 3.02 9.83
C LEU A 32 5.09 3.51 8.55
N ALA A 33 5.83 4.18 7.65
CA ALA A 33 5.26 4.66 6.39
C ALA A 33 4.77 3.52 5.49
N VAL A 34 5.46 2.38 5.47
CA VAL A 34 5.01 1.18 4.75
C VAL A 34 3.70 0.65 5.35
N ARG A 35 3.62 0.56 6.68
CA ARG A 35 2.39 0.12 7.37
C ARG A 35 1.22 1.05 7.07
N GLU A 36 1.43 2.36 7.16
CA GLU A 36 0.39 3.35 6.85
C GLU A 36 -0.10 3.24 5.40
N ARG A 37 0.81 3.04 4.42
CA ARG A 37 0.44 2.83 3.02
C ARG A 37 -0.41 1.58 2.83
N ILE A 38 -0.02 0.47 3.46
CA ILE A 38 -0.75 -0.80 3.37
C ILE A 38 -2.15 -0.65 3.96
N VAL A 39 -2.26 -0.11 5.18
CA VAL A 39 -3.55 0.08 5.85
C VAL A 39 -4.43 1.05 5.08
N ARG A 40 -3.88 2.17 4.61
CA ARG A 40 -4.64 3.15 3.81
C ARG A 40 -5.14 2.52 2.51
N ALA A 41 -4.29 1.80 1.78
CA ALA A 41 -4.68 1.13 0.54
C ALA A 41 -5.82 0.14 0.78
N PHE A 42 -5.70 -0.70 1.82
CA PHE A 42 -6.75 -1.63 2.22
C PHE A 42 -8.08 -0.90 2.52
N LEU A 43 -8.07 0.09 3.41
CA LEU A 43 -9.29 0.81 3.79
C LEU A 43 -9.95 1.53 2.62
N VAL A 44 -9.17 2.07 1.68
CA VAL A 44 -9.71 2.72 0.48
C VAL A 44 -10.41 1.71 -0.42
N GLU A 45 -9.84 0.54 -0.63
CA GLU A 45 -10.49 -0.52 -1.43
C GLU A 45 -11.75 -1.05 -0.75
N GLU A 46 -11.71 -1.30 0.56
CA GLU A 46 -12.90 -1.70 1.33
C GLU A 46 -14.02 -0.65 1.23
N GLN A 47 -13.69 0.62 1.37
CA GLN A 47 -14.66 1.72 1.22
C GLN A 47 -15.23 1.79 -0.20
N LYS A 48 -14.45 1.50 -1.26
CA LYS A 48 -14.96 1.47 -2.63
C LYS A 48 -16.01 0.38 -2.80
N ILE A 49 -15.78 -0.81 -2.23
CA ILE A 49 -16.73 -1.93 -2.26
C ILE A 49 -18.02 -1.54 -1.53
N VAL A 50 -17.92 -1.04 -0.30
CA VAL A 50 -19.09 -0.60 0.49
C VAL A 50 -19.89 0.46 -0.27
N LYS A 51 -19.22 1.48 -0.84
CA LYS A 51 -19.89 2.51 -1.65
C LYS A 51 -20.61 1.93 -2.87
N LYS A 52 -20.04 0.92 -3.53
CA LYS A 52 -20.67 0.25 -4.68
C LYS A 52 -21.91 -0.54 -4.25
N VAL A 53 -21.82 -1.31 -3.16
CA VAL A 53 -22.95 -2.09 -2.64
C VAL A 53 -24.11 -1.19 -2.20
N LEU A 54 -23.83 -0.12 -1.44
CA LEU A 54 -24.85 0.84 -1.01
C LEU A 54 -25.56 1.52 -2.19
N LYS A 55 -24.84 1.82 -3.27
CA LYS A 55 -25.44 2.37 -4.49
C LYS A 55 -26.40 1.38 -5.15
N LEU A 56 -26.03 0.10 -5.24
CA LEU A 56 -26.87 -0.95 -5.81
C LEU A 56 -28.13 -1.21 -4.98
N GLN A 57 -28.03 -1.21 -3.65
CA GLN A 57 -29.19 -1.36 -2.76
C GLN A 57 -30.19 -0.21 -2.93
N LYS A 58 -29.71 1.05 -2.92
CA LYS A 58 -30.56 2.22 -3.16
C LYS A 58 -31.23 2.22 -4.54
N ALA A 59 -30.54 1.72 -5.57
CA ALA A 59 -31.14 1.55 -6.89
C ALA A 59 -32.26 0.50 -6.88
N LYS A 60 -32.07 -0.62 -6.18
CA LYS A 60 -33.08 -1.68 -6.06
C LYS A 60 -34.33 -1.23 -5.29
N GLU A 61 -34.16 -0.47 -4.19
CA GLU A 61 -35.27 0.08 -3.41
C GLU A 61 -36.11 1.11 -4.15
N LYS A 62 -35.52 1.89 -5.06
CA LYS A 62 -36.26 2.86 -5.90
C LYS A 62 -37.12 2.19 -6.98
N VAL A 63 -36.79 0.96 -7.36
CA VAL A 63 -37.50 0.21 -8.41
C VAL A 63 -38.59 -0.70 -7.82
N ALA A 64 -38.48 -1.07 -6.54
CA ALA A 64 -39.57 -1.74 -5.84
C ALA A 64 -40.76 -0.77 -5.69
N PRO A 65 -41.99 -1.13 -6.11
CA PRO A 65 -43.15 -0.30 -5.88
C PRO A 65 -43.32 -0.16 -4.36
N ARG A 66 -43.41 1.07 -3.87
CA ARG A 66 -43.89 1.29 -2.50
C ARG A 66 -45.37 0.94 -2.51
N SER A 67 -45.69 -0.24 -2.00
CA SER A 67 -47.05 -0.60 -1.59
C SER A 67 -47.47 0.22 -0.37
#